data_AF-R7TNS0-F1
#
_entry.id   AF-R7TNS0-F1
#
_cell.length_a   1.000
_cell.length_b   1.000
_cell.length_c   1.000
_cell.angle_alpha   90.00
_cell.angle_beta   90.00
_cell.angle_gamma   90.00
#
_symmetry.space_group_name_H-M   'P 1'
#
loop_
_entity.id
_entity.type
_entity.pdbx_description
1 polymer ?
#
loop_
_entity_poly.entity_id
_entity_poly.type
_entity_poly.pdbx_seq_one_letter_code
_entity_poly.pdbx_strand_id
1 'polypeptide(L)'
;MKTVSLGDNFELPVPTKKMFCPENYGMAFEDVSDDSETSEKEKEETANSMKKRSTRSTELKSKFEQLKDRRQGMVRRAELKKKERQEEKERKLKKKEEQRMAEKRKLEEEEKSTPNESKPTAEAIEKRWSEIRAYIDVNRHLNGVDHGQYASKTGLEKQIDAAIKAGDVSTSEKLSDQLASREFGKKVSDAFQAEAWMVEKEKQKAIKNSKKTKKLKWGCVQYVF
;
A
#
# COMPACT_ATOMS: atom_id res chain seq x y z
N MET A 1 -38.47 -30.54 9.12
CA MET A 1 -37.59 -31.72 8.97
C MET A 1 -36.83 -31.63 7.65
N LYS A 2 -35.52 -31.40 7.74
CA LYS A 2 -34.44 -31.82 6.82
C LYS A 2 -33.22 -30.94 7.12
N THR A 3 -32.36 -31.47 7.98
CA THR A 3 -30.99 -31.01 8.24
C THR A 3 -30.08 -31.59 7.17
N VAL A 4 -29.19 -30.79 6.58
CA VAL A 4 -27.97 -31.31 5.95
C VAL A 4 -26.83 -30.36 6.27
N SER A 5 -25.96 -30.84 7.16
CA SER A 5 -24.62 -30.35 7.44
C SER A 5 -23.64 -31.02 6.48
N LEU A 6 -22.75 -30.27 5.84
CA LEU A 6 -21.44 -30.77 5.45
C LEU A 6 -20.44 -29.62 5.57
N GLY A 7 -19.52 -29.79 6.53
CA GLY A 7 -18.32 -29.00 6.63
C GLY A 7 -17.23 -29.66 5.79
N ASP A 8 -16.50 -28.85 5.03
CA ASP A 8 -15.28 -29.28 4.35
C ASP A 8 -14.09 -28.60 5.02
N ASN A 9 -13.39 -29.40 5.81
CA ASN A 9 -12.05 -29.14 6.34
C ASN A 9 -11.05 -29.24 5.19
N PHE A 10 -10.39 -28.13 4.88
CA PHE A 10 -9.29 -28.10 3.92
C PHE A 10 -7.97 -28.37 4.67
N GLU A 11 -7.64 -29.65 4.83
CA GLU A 11 -6.35 -30.10 5.37
C GLU A 11 -5.31 -30.10 4.23
N LEU A 12 -4.28 -29.26 4.37
CA LEU A 12 -3.16 -29.20 3.41
C LEU A 12 -2.27 -30.45 3.54
N PRO A 13 -1.80 -31.05 2.43
CA PRO A 13 -1.01 -32.26 2.48
C PRO A 13 0.44 -31.98 2.93
N VAL A 14 0.88 -32.76 3.91
CA VAL A 14 2.25 -32.79 4.43
C VAL A 14 3.15 -33.57 3.45
N PRO A 15 4.34 -33.07 3.06
CA PRO A 15 5.21 -33.78 2.12
C PRO A 15 5.94 -34.94 2.80
N THR A 16 5.67 -36.17 2.36
CA THR A 16 6.37 -37.39 2.79
C THR A 16 7.74 -37.50 2.12
N LYS A 17 8.79 -37.72 2.92
CA LYS A 17 10.15 -38.05 2.46
C LYS A 17 10.15 -39.36 1.68
N LYS A 18 10.48 -39.32 0.38
CA LYS A 18 10.82 -40.53 -0.38
C LYS A 18 12.19 -41.04 0.10
N MET A 19 12.19 -42.21 0.74
CA MET A 19 13.42 -42.98 0.97
C MET A 19 13.91 -43.54 -0.37
N PHE A 20 15.18 -43.31 -0.66
CA PHE A 20 15.89 -43.89 -1.78
C PHE A 20 16.68 -45.10 -1.24
N CYS A 21 16.22 -46.31 -1.56
CA CYS A 21 16.96 -47.54 -1.33
C CYS A 21 17.52 -47.98 -2.69
N PRO A 22 18.85 -48.03 -2.89
CA PRO A 22 19.41 -48.69 -4.06
C PRO A 22 19.41 -50.21 -3.86
N GLU A 23 18.86 -50.85 -4.88
CA GLU A 23 18.66 -52.28 -5.09
C GLU A 23 20.01 -52.99 -5.28
N ASN A 24 20.19 -54.10 -4.57
CA ASN A 24 21.31 -55.03 -4.69
C ASN A 24 21.29 -55.68 -6.08
N TYR A 25 22.33 -55.47 -6.88
CA TYR A 25 22.68 -56.36 -7.99
C TYR A 25 23.95 -57.12 -7.63
N GLY A 26 23.79 -58.42 -7.41
CA GLY A 26 24.89 -59.37 -7.38
C GLY A 26 25.47 -59.54 -8.78
N MET A 27 26.80 -59.59 -8.86
CA MET A 27 27.54 -60.07 -10.02
C MET A 27 28.63 -61.01 -9.52
N ALA A 28 28.71 -62.13 -10.22
CA ALA A 28 29.39 -63.35 -9.83
C ALA A 28 30.91 -63.26 -9.89
N PHE A 29 31.50 -64.20 -9.18
CA PHE A 29 32.92 -64.53 -9.11
C PHE A 29 33.36 -65.21 -10.42
N GLU A 30 34.38 -64.67 -11.09
CA GLU A 30 35.18 -65.39 -12.08
C GLU A 30 36.66 -65.31 -11.65
N ASP A 31 37.26 -66.48 -11.48
CA ASP A 31 38.69 -66.68 -11.26
C ASP A 31 39.49 -66.38 -12.55
N VAL A 32 40.51 -65.53 -12.45
CA VAL A 32 41.66 -65.52 -13.38
C VAL A 32 42.94 -65.23 -12.59
N SER A 33 43.93 -66.10 -12.79
CA SER A 33 45.23 -66.14 -12.12
C SER A 33 46.23 -65.05 -12.57
N ASP A 34 47.15 -64.77 -11.65
CA ASP A 34 48.57 -64.35 -11.78
C ASP A 34 48.99 -63.38 -12.90
N ASP A 35 49.47 -62.19 -12.49
CA ASP A 35 50.76 -61.66 -12.97
C ASP A 35 51.24 -60.51 -12.06
N SER A 36 52.37 -60.74 -11.41
CA SER A 36 53.18 -59.75 -10.70
C SER A 36 53.88 -58.82 -11.69
N GLU A 37 53.61 -57.50 -11.62
CA GLU A 37 54.58 -56.38 -11.84
C GLU A 37 53.90 -55.04 -12.22
N THR A 38 53.14 -54.40 -11.31
CA THR A 38 52.80 -52.96 -11.42
C THR A 38 52.55 -52.29 -10.05
N SER A 39 53.27 -52.68 -8.99
CA SER A 39 52.86 -52.31 -7.62
C SER A 39 53.27 -50.92 -7.11
N GLU A 40 53.99 -50.10 -7.88
CA GLU A 40 54.49 -48.79 -7.38
C GLU A 40 53.73 -47.57 -7.93
N LYS A 41 53.35 -47.57 -9.21
CA LYS A 41 52.57 -46.45 -9.80
C LYS A 41 51.14 -46.35 -9.23
N GLU A 42 50.49 -47.48 -8.99
CA GLU A 42 49.12 -47.52 -8.45
C GLU A 42 49.06 -47.11 -6.96
N LYS A 43 50.12 -47.40 -6.18
CA LYS A 43 50.23 -46.95 -4.79
C LYS A 43 50.48 -45.44 -4.70
N GLU A 44 51.21 -44.87 -5.64
CA GLU A 44 51.44 -43.42 -5.70
C GLU A 44 50.17 -42.66 -6.15
N GLU A 45 49.43 -43.17 -7.14
CA GLU A 45 48.16 -42.59 -7.59
C GLU A 45 47.06 -42.64 -6.53
N THR A 46 46.96 -43.76 -5.78
CA THR A 46 46.01 -43.90 -4.67
C THR A 46 46.38 -42.99 -3.49
N ALA A 47 47.66 -42.86 -3.15
CA ALA A 47 48.13 -41.93 -2.13
C ALA A 47 47.90 -40.45 -2.53
N ASN A 48 48.11 -40.10 -3.80
CA ASN A 48 47.85 -38.77 -4.33
C ASN A 48 46.34 -38.45 -4.38
N SER A 49 45.50 -39.44 -4.71
CA SER A 49 44.03 -39.36 -4.63
C SER A 49 43.53 -39.13 -3.19
N MET A 50 44.08 -39.83 -2.20
CA MET A 50 43.74 -39.63 -0.79
C MET A 50 44.18 -38.25 -0.27
N LYS A 51 45.38 -37.78 -0.65
CA LYS A 51 45.85 -36.42 -0.33
C LYS A 51 44.94 -35.34 -0.94
N LYS A 52 44.56 -35.48 -2.23
CA LYS A 52 43.61 -34.59 -2.92
C LYS A 52 42.22 -34.57 -2.29
N ARG A 53 41.73 -35.71 -1.78
CA ARG A 53 40.44 -35.80 -1.04
C ARG A 53 40.52 -35.11 0.32
N SER A 54 41.65 -35.22 1.01
CA SER A 54 41.88 -34.57 2.31
C SER A 54 41.96 -33.04 2.17
N THR A 55 42.72 -32.53 1.19
CA THR A 55 42.82 -31.08 0.92
C THR A 55 41.49 -30.50 0.44
N ARG A 56 40.75 -31.21 -0.40
CA ARG A 56 39.40 -30.80 -0.81
C ARG A 56 38.42 -30.73 0.36
N SER A 57 38.56 -31.61 1.36
CA SER A 57 37.73 -31.61 2.57
C SER A 57 38.03 -30.41 3.47
N THR A 58 39.30 -30.02 3.63
CA THR A 58 39.67 -28.83 4.40
C THR A 58 39.27 -27.54 3.70
N GLU A 59 39.39 -27.47 2.37
CA GLU A 59 38.88 -26.36 1.55
C GLU A 59 37.37 -26.19 1.65
N LEU A 60 36.60 -27.29 1.60
CA LEU A 60 35.15 -27.27 1.77
C LEU A 60 34.74 -26.76 3.17
N LYS A 61 35.45 -27.18 4.22
CA LYS A 61 35.22 -26.70 5.59
C LYS A 61 35.52 -25.20 5.72
N SER A 62 36.63 -24.73 5.16
CA SER A 62 36.97 -23.30 5.14
C SER A 62 35.90 -22.48 4.39
N LYS A 63 35.48 -22.94 3.21
CA LYS A 63 34.43 -22.30 2.41
C LYS A 63 33.09 -22.28 3.14
N PHE A 64 32.75 -23.32 3.90
CA PHE A 64 31.55 -23.38 4.72
C PHE A 64 31.56 -22.32 5.83
N GLU A 65 32.69 -22.15 6.51
CA GLU A 65 32.82 -21.13 7.56
C GLU A 65 32.74 -19.71 6.97
N GLN A 66 33.38 -19.46 5.83
CA GLN A 66 33.22 -18.20 5.08
C GLN A 66 31.76 -17.91 4.70
N LEU A 67 30.99 -18.94 4.31
CA LEU A 67 29.58 -18.77 3.97
C LEU A 67 28.72 -18.46 5.21
N LYS A 68 29.05 -19.02 6.38
CA LYS A 68 28.38 -18.66 7.64
C LYS A 68 28.63 -17.19 7.99
N ASP A 69 29.88 -16.75 7.93
CA ASP A 69 30.25 -15.36 8.23
C ASP A 69 29.57 -14.39 7.26
N ARG A 70 29.57 -14.73 5.95
CA ARG A 70 28.86 -13.95 4.93
C ARG A 70 27.35 -13.87 5.20
N ARG A 71 26.73 -14.98 5.61
CA ARG A 71 25.31 -15.02 5.99
C ARG A 71 25.04 -14.15 7.21
N GLN A 72 25.84 -14.27 8.27
CA GLN A 72 25.71 -13.43 9.47
C GLN A 72 25.88 -11.95 9.15
N GLY A 73 26.87 -11.60 8.32
CA GLY A 73 27.07 -10.22 7.85
C GLY A 73 25.93 -9.69 6.99
N MET A 74 25.21 -10.55 6.27
CA MET A 74 24.00 -10.17 5.54
C MET A 74 22.82 -9.92 6.48
N VAL A 75 22.62 -10.78 7.48
CA VAL A 75 21.57 -10.63 8.49
C VAL A 75 21.76 -9.33 9.29
N ARG A 76 22.98 -9.08 9.80
CA ARG A 76 23.30 -7.83 10.53
C ARG A 76 23.03 -6.59 9.68
N ARG A 77 23.42 -6.59 8.41
CA ARG A 77 23.14 -5.47 7.47
C ARG A 77 21.64 -5.29 7.24
N ALA A 78 20.88 -6.37 7.11
CA ALA A 78 19.43 -6.30 6.95
C ALA A 78 18.76 -5.73 8.21
N GLU A 79 19.23 -6.08 9.40
CA GLU A 79 18.74 -5.56 10.68
C GLU A 79 19.06 -4.07 10.86
N LEU A 80 20.29 -3.63 10.56
CA LEU A 80 20.65 -2.21 10.58
C LEU A 80 19.76 -1.40 9.64
N LYS A 81 19.55 -1.88 8.40
CA LYS A 81 18.67 -1.22 7.43
C LYS A 81 17.20 -1.19 7.88
N LYS A 82 16.75 -2.19 8.65
CA LYS A 82 15.40 -2.17 9.26
C LYS A 82 15.30 -1.12 10.35
N LYS A 83 16.32 -0.99 11.22
CA LYS A 83 16.37 0.03 12.28
C LYS A 83 16.41 1.44 11.70
N GLU A 84 17.27 1.71 10.73
CA GLU A 84 17.33 3.01 10.03
C GLU A 84 15.98 3.41 9.42
N ARG A 85 15.26 2.45 8.80
CA ARG A 85 13.91 2.68 8.27
C ARG A 85 12.89 2.97 9.36
N GLN A 86 13.02 2.37 10.54
CA GLN A 86 12.13 2.65 11.67
C GLN A 86 12.40 4.05 12.23
N GLU A 87 13.66 4.40 12.47
CA GLU A 87 14.07 5.73 12.93
C GLU A 87 13.64 6.84 11.95
N GLU A 88 13.77 6.59 10.63
CA GLU A 88 13.31 7.55 9.62
C GLU A 88 11.79 7.77 9.67
N LYS A 89 11.02 6.68 9.87
CA LYS A 89 9.56 6.77 10.05
C LYS A 89 9.21 7.55 11.30
N GLU A 90 9.87 7.28 12.42
CA GLU A 90 9.64 8.01 13.68
C GLU A 90 9.97 9.49 13.56
N ARG A 91 11.09 9.84 12.90
CA ARG A 91 11.45 11.23 12.62
C ARG A 91 10.40 11.93 11.75
N LYS A 92 9.89 11.25 10.72
CA LYS A 92 8.82 11.77 9.86
C LYS A 92 7.52 11.99 10.66
N LEU A 93 7.18 11.08 11.57
CA LEU A 93 6.02 11.22 12.44
C LEU A 93 6.16 12.42 13.39
N LYS A 94 7.30 12.54 14.09
CA LYS A 94 7.59 13.70 14.96
C LYS A 94 7.49 15.03 14.21
N LYS A 95 8.10 15.11 13.02
CA LYS A 95 8.02 16.32 12.19
C LYS A 95 6.58 16.65 11.77
N LYS A 96 5.77 15.64 11.44
CA LYS A 96 4.35 15.83 11.10
C LYS A 96 3.54 16.30 12.31
N GLU A 97 3.84 15.78 13.49
CA GLU A 97 3.21 16.20 14.74
C GLU A 97 3.58 17.65 15.11
N GLU A 98 4.85 18.02 15.02
CA GLU A 98 5.33 19.39 15.20
C GLU A 98 4.64 20.36 14.23
N GLN A 99 4.49 19.98 12.96
CA GLN A 99 3.77 20.78 11.96
C GLN A 99 2.29 20.98 12.36
N ARG A 100 1.60 19.93 12.80
CA ARG A 100 0.21 20.03 13.27
C ARG A 100 0.09 20.93 14.50
N MET A 101 1.03 20.86 15.43
CA MET A 101 1.03 21.72 16.61
C MET A 101 1.34 23.17 16.27
N ALA A 102 2.26 23.42 15.33
CA ALA A 102 2.54 24.76 14.84
C ALA A 102 1.35 25.37 14.09
N GLU A 103 0.66 24.58 13.26
CA GLU A 103 -0.58 24.99 12.59
C GLU A 103 -1.69 25.30 13.61
N LYS A 104 -1.85 24.46 14.63
CA LYS A 104 -2.79 24.72 15.72
C LYS A 104 -2.48 26.02 16.48
N ARG A 105 -1.20 26.27 16.79
CA ARG A 105 -0.78 27.52 17.43
C ARG A 105 -1.03 28.75 16.57
N LYS A 106 -0.81 28.64 15.25
CA LYS A 106 -1.15 29.73 14.31
C LYS A 106 -2.64 30.04 14.31
N LEU A 107 -3.48 29.00 14.28
CA LEU A 107 -4.94 29.18 14.38
C LEU A 107 -5.34 29.83 15.72
N GLU A 108 -4.76 29.39 16.84
CA GLU A 108 -5.02 29.98 18.17
C GLU A 108 -4.52 31.44 18.27
N GLU A 109 -3.43 31.80 17.58
CA GLU A 109 -2.89 33.17 17.54
C GLU A 109 -3.70 34.08 16.61
N GLU A 110 -4.18 33.55 15.48
CA GLU A 110 -5.11 34.24 14.56
C GLU A 110 -6.46 34.51 15.26
N GLU A 111 -6.95 33.55 16.07
CA GLU A 111 -8.16 33.71 16.88
C GLU A 111 -8.01 34.76 18.00
N LYS A 112 -6.78 34.99 18.49
CA LYS A 112 -6.48 35.98 19.54
C LYS A 112 -6.13 37.38 19.01
N SER A 113 -5.68 37.49 17.77
CA SER A 113 -5.20 38.74 17.15
C SER A 113 -6.24 39.43 16.27
N THR A 114 -7.43 38.84 16.09
CA THR A 114 -8.60 39.52 15.55
C THR A 114 -9.56 39.97 16.66
N PRO A 115 -9.46 41.19 17.19
CA PRO A 115 -10.64 41.86 17.71
C PRO A 115 -11.57 42.09 16.51
N ASN A 116 -12.69 41.35 16.45
CA ASN A 116 -13.84 41.61 15.60
C ASN A 116 -13.76 41.13 14.13
N GLU A 117 -13.57 39.83 13.89
CA GLU A 117 -14.23 39.23 12.72
C GLU A 117 -15.64 38.83 13.18
N SER A 118 -16.60 39.74 12.96
CA SER A 118 -18.01 39.50 13.23
C SER A 118 -18.39 38.14 12.65
N LYS A 119 -18.93 37.25 13.50
CA LYS A 119 -19.60 36.02 13.03
C LYS A 119 -20.39 36.38 11.78
N PRO A 120 -20.25 35.63 10.67
CA PRO A 120 -20.95 35.97 9.44
C PRO A 120 -22.42 36.16 9.79
N THR A 121 -22.98 37.29 9.38
CA THR A 121 -24.39 37.58 9.63
C THR A 121 -25.24 36.46 9.05
N ALA A 122 -26.41 36.21 9.62
CA ALA A 122 -27.31 35.16 9.10
C ALA A 122 -27.55 35.33 7.59
N GLU A 123 -27.60 36.57 7.11
CA GLU A 123 -27.69 36.92 5.69
C GLU A 123 -26.47 36.47 4.86
N ALA A 124 -25.25 36.62 5.39
CA ALA A 124 -24.04 36.16 4.72
C ALA A 124 -23.99 34.62 4.64
N ILE A 125 -24.47 33.93 5.68
CA ILE A 125 -24.58 32.46 5.69
C ILE A 125 -25.62 32.00 4.67
N GLU A 126 -26.81 32.60 4.67
CA GLU A 126 -27.88 32.29 3.71
C GLU A 126 -27.43 32.53 2.26
N LYS A 127 -26.77 33.66 1.99
CA LYS A 127 -26.20 33.94 0.68
C LYS A 127 -25.19 32.86 0.29
N ARG A 128 -24.26 32.52 1.18
CA ARG A 128 -23.27 31.48 0.94
C ARG A 128 -23.93 30.12 0.66
N TRP A 129 -25.00 29.81 1.37
CA TRP A 129 -25.80 28.61 1.15
C TRP A 129 -26.52 28.59 -0.19
N SER A 130 -27.09 29.71 -0.62
CA SER A 130 -27.73 29.81 -1.92
C SER A 130 -26.75 29.54 -3.08
N GLU A 131 -25.50 30.03 -2.96
CA GLU A 131 -24.43 29.84 -3.95
C GLU A 131 -24.02 28.36 -4.04
N ILE A 132 -23.83 27.71 -2.89
CA ILE A 132 -23.33 26.32 -2.83
C ILE A 132 -24.42 25.31 -3.19
N ARG A 133 -25.68 25.59 -2.85
CA ARG A 133 -26.80 24.70 -3.15
C ARG A 133 -26.89 24.37 -4.64
N ALA A 134 -26.49 25.31 -5.50
CA ALA A 134 -26.41 25.09 -6.94
C ALA A 134 -25.46 23.96 -7.32
N TYR A 135 -24.40 23.68 -6.55
CA TYR A 135 -23.36 22.68 -6.83
C TYR A 135 -23.64 21.30 -6.23
N ILE A 136 -24.57 21.17 -5.28
CA ILE A 136 -24.81 19.92 -4.54
C ILE A 136 -25.26 18.77 -5.46
N ASP A 137 -26.10 19.06 -6.47
CA ASP A 137 -26.72 18.01 -7.31
C ASP A 137 -26.34 18.06 -8.80
N VAL A 138 -25.48 19.01 -9.20
CA VAL A 138 -25.07 19.19 -10.62
C VAL A 138 -24.49 17.90 -11.21
N ASN A 139 -23.69 17.19 -10.41
CA ASN A 139 -22.96 16.01 -10.84
C ASN A 139 -23.70 14.69 -10.58
N ARG A 140 -24.99 14.73 -10.25
CA ARG A 140 -25.77 13.50 -9.99
C ARG A 140 -25.75 12.53 -11.17
N HIS A 141 -25.70 13.05 -12.39
CA HIS A 141 -25.65 12.28 -13.62
C HIS A 141 -24.27 11.68 -13.94
N LEU A 142 -23.21 12.16 -13.30
CA LEU A 142 -21.85 11.63 -13.43
C LEU A 142 -21.58 10.47 -12.45
N ASN A 143 -22.41 10.34 -11.42
CA ASN A 143 -22.38 9.18 -10.56
C ASN A 143 -22.74 7.95 -11.42
N GLY A 144 -21.89 6.93 -11.39
CA GLY A 144 -22.12 5.69 -12.12
C GLY A 144 -23.41 5.00 -11.69
N VAL A 145 -23.70 3.86 -12.31
CA VAL A 145 -24.84 3.03 -11.91
C VAL A 145 -24.67 2.65 -10.44
N ASP A 146 -25.68 2.94 -9.63
CA ASP A 146 -25.71 2.49 -8.25
C ASP A 146 -25.68 0.96 -8.24
N HIS A 147 -24.59 0.39 -7.74
CA HIS A 147 -24.42 -1.05 -7.63
C HIS A 147 -25.31 -1.65 -6.53
N GLY A 148 -26.03 -0.82 -5.76
CA GLY A 148 -27.05 -1.22 -4.80
C GLY A 148 -26.55 -2.31 -3.87
N GLN A 149 -27.23 -3.45 -3.87
CA GLN A 149 -26.89 -4.59 -3.00
C GLN A 149 -25.57 -5.29 -3.35
N TYR A 150 -25.04 -5.08 -4.57
CA TYR A 150 -23.76 -5.64 -4.99
C TYR A 150 -22.57 -4.77 -4.59
N ALA A 151 -22.80 -3.52 -4.17
CA ALA A 151 -21.76 -2.68 -3.61
C ALA A 151 -21.26 -3.26 -2.28
N SER A 152 -19.95 -3.14 -2.03
CA SER A 152 -19.40 -3.46 -0.71
C SER A 152 -20.02 -2.53 0.34
N LYS A 153 -20.79 -3.09 1.27
CA LYS A 153 -21.46 -2.31 2.30
C LYS A 153 -20.49 -1.55 3.19
N THR A 154 -20.82 -0.31 3.51
CA THR A 154 -20.05 0.52 4.46
C THR A 154 -20.21 0.00 5.89
N GLY A 155 -19.32 0.41 6.81
CA GLY A 155 -19.36 -0.04 8.21
C GLY A 155 -20.69 0.29 8.90
N LEU A 156 -21.25 1.48 8.64
CA LEU A 156 -22.54 1.92 9.16
C LEU A 156 -23.71 1.08 8.60
N GLU A 157 -23.70 0.78 7.30
CA GLU A 157 -24.71 -0.08 6.68
C GLU A 157 -24.72 -1.49 7.28
N LYS A 158 -23.55 -2.06 7.59
CA LYS A 158 -23.46 -3.36 8.26
C LYS A 158 -24.04 -3.32 9.68
N GLN A 159 -23.87 -2.21 10.39
CA GLN A 159 -24.45 -2.02 11.72
C GLN A 159 -25.97 -1.86 11.65
N ILE A 160 -26.48 -1.12 10.65
CA ILE A 160 -27.92 -1.01 10.37
C ILE A 160 -28.51 -2.42 10.11
N ASP A 161 -27.88 -3.21 9.23
CA ASP A 161 -28.31 -4.59 8.96
C ASP A 161 -28.31 -5.46 10.22
N ALA A 162 -27.30 -5.30 11.08
CA ALA A 162 -27.19 -6.05 12.33
C ALA A 162 -28.31 -5.69 13.31
N ALA A 163 -28.64 -4.40 13.46
CA ALA A 163 -29.75 -3.93 14.28
C ALA A 163 -31.10 -4.43 13.78
N ILE A 164 -31.31 -4.41 12.45
CA ILE A 164 -32.53 -4.95 11.82
C ILE A 164 -32.67 -6.44 12.10
N LYS A 165 -31.58 -7.21 11.95
CA LYS A 165 -31.58 -8.66 12.25
C LYS A 165 -31.85 -8.97 13.72
N ALA A 166 -31.38 -8.11 14.62
CA ALA A 166 -31.65 -8.21 16.05
C ALA A 166 -33.07 -7.76 16.44
N GLY A 167 -33.81 -7.12 15.53
CA GLY A 167 -35.14 -6.58 15.78
C GLY A 167 -35.15 -5.24 16.54
N ASP A 168 -34.00 -4.58 16.69
CA ASP A 168 -33.89 -3.29 17.37
C ASP A 168 -34.10 -2.15 16.38
N VAL A 169 -35.37 -1.75 16.24
CA VAL A 169 -35.81 -0.71 15.30
C VAL A 169 -35.26 0.66 15.69
N SER A 170 -35.18 0.97 16.99
CA SER A 170 -34.76 2.30 17.45
C SER A 170 -33.29 2.56 17.14
N THR A 171 -32.41 1.57 17.32
CA THR A 171 -31.00 1.74 16.95
C THR A 171 -30.81 1.76 15.44
N SER A 172 -31.56 0.96 14.69
CA SER A 172 -31.53 0.99 13.22
C SER A 172 -31.88 2.37 12.65
N GLU A 173 -32.95 2.99 13.15
CA GLU A 173 -33.39 4.33 12.74
C GLU A 173 -32.30 5.39 13.00
N LYS A 174 -31.74 5.42 14.22
CA LYS A 174 -30.67 6.36 14.58
C LYS A 174 -29.45 6.21 13.67
N LEU A 175 -29.06 4.96 13.37
CA LEU A 175 -27.93 4.70 12.48
C LEU A 175 -28.23 5.12 11.03
N SER A 176 -29.48 4.98 10.59
CA SER A 176 -29.94 5.46 9.28
C SER A 176 -29.87 6.99 9.16
N ASP A 177 -30.35 7.72 10.16
CA ASP A 177 -30.28 9.19 10.18
C ASP A 177 -28.83 9.69 10.19
N GLN A 178 -27.96 9.00 10.94
CA GLN A 178 -26.53 9.27 10.95
C GLN A 178 -25.90 9.04 9.57
N LEU A 179 -26.25 7.94 8.90
CA LEU A 179 -25.77 7.64 7.56
C LEU A 179 -26.22 8.72 6.56
N ALA A 180 -27.50 9.12 6.60
CA ALA A 180 -28.04 10.17 5.75
C ALA A 180 -27.32 11.52 5.99
N SER A 181 -27.12 11.89 7.24
CA SER A 181 -26.41 13.12 7.63
C SER A 181 -24.95 13.12 7.15
N ARG A 182 -24.26 11.97 7.26
CA ARG A 182 -22.89 11.81 6.76
C ARG A 182 -22.80 11.97 5.26
N GLU A 183 -23.67 11.28 4.51
CA GLU A 183 -23.67 11.35 3.04
C GLU A 183 -24.05 12.76 2.56
N PHE A 184 -24.98 13.44 3.25
CA PHE A 184 -25.31 14.83 2.96
C PHE A 184 -24.11 15.76 3.23
N GLY A 185 -23.43 15.60 4.37
CA GLY A 185 -22.22 16.38 4.70
C GLY A 185 -21.11 16.20 3.66
N LYS A 186 -20.96 15.00 3.11
CA LYS A 186 -20.03 14.75 2.00
C LYS A 186 -20.41 15.54 0.75
N LYS A 187 -21.67 15.51 0.32
CA LYS A 187 -22.15 16.29 -0.84
C LYS A 187 -21.92 17.79 -0.66
N VAL A 188 -22.13 18.29 0.55
CA VAL A 188 -21.84 19.69 0.90
C VAL A 188 -20.34 20.00 0.73
N SER A 189 -19.46 19.16 1.28
CA SER A 189 -18.00 19.34 1.14
C SER A 189 -17.55 19.32 -0.32
N ASP A 190 -18.08 18.38 -1.10
CA ASP A 190 -17.78 18.24 -2.52
C ASP A 190 -18.27 19.48 -3.30
N ALA A 191 -19.42 20.06 -2.93
CA ALA A 191 -19.93 21.29 -3.51
C ALA A 191 -19.02 22.50 -3.27
N PHE A 192 -18.49 22.65 -2.04
CA PHE A 192 -17.48 23.69 -1.74
C PHE A 192 -16.21 23.52 -2.57
N GLN A 193 -15.74 22.29 -2.75
CA GLN A 193 -14.56 22.01 -3.58
C GLN A 193 -14.82 22.34 -5.06
N ALA A 194 -16.01 22.01 -5.58
CA ALA A 194 -16.40 22.32 -6.94
C ALA A 194 -16.45 23.84 -7.19
N GLU A 195 -17.01 24.60 -6.25
CA GLU A 195 -17.05 26.05 -6.32
C GLU A 195 -15.64 26.66 -6.31
N ALA A 196 -14.77 26.22 -5.39
CA ALA A 196 -13.39 26.68 -5.32
C ALA A 196 -12.64 26.42 -6.64
N TRP A 197 -12.88 25.26 -7.26
CA TRP A 197 -12.31 24.94 -8.56
C TRP A 197 -12.83 25.84 -9.68
N MET A 198 -14.12 26.19 -9.67
CA MET A 198 -14.71 27.12 -10.65
C MET A 198 -14.08 28.52 -10.54
N VAL A 199 -13.97 29.04 -9.32
CA VAL A 199 -13.32 30.33 -9.05
C VAL A 199 -11.86 30.33 -9.53
N GLU A 200 -11.11 29.27 -9.22
CA GLU A 200 -9.72 29.14 -9.65
C GLU A 200 -9.59 29.04 -11.18
N LYS A 201 -10.48 28.28 -11.82
CA LYS A 201 -10.53 28.15 -13.28
C LYS A 201 -10.81 29.49 -13.96
N GLU A 202 -11.70 30.31 -13.40
CA GLU A 202 -11.99 31.66 -13.90
C GLU A 202 -10.79 32.60 -13.75
N LYS A 203 -10.13 32.60 -12.57
CA LYS A 203 -8.88 33.35 -12.35
C LYS A 203 -7.82 32.98 -13.37
N GLN A 204 -7.61 31.69 -13.61
CA GLN A 204 -6.66 31.21 -14.61
C GLN A 204 -7.03 31.64 -16.04
N LYS A 205 -8.32 31.61 -16.41
CA LYS A 205 -8.79 32.14 -17.70
C LYS A 205 -8.51 33.64 -17.83
N ALA A 206 -8.78 34.43 -16.78
CA ALA A 206 -8.51 35.88 -16.78
C ALA A 206 -7.01 36.18 -16.96
N ILE A 207 -6.14 35.44 -16.24
CA ILE A 207 -4.69 35.55 -16.39
C ILE A 207 -4.24 35.19 -17.81
N LYS A 208 -4.77 34.10 -18.38
CA LYS A 208 -4.46 33.68 -19.76
C LYS A 208 -4.92 34.74 -20.77
N ASN A 209 -6.11 35.29 -20.62
CA ASN A 209 -6.64 36.33 -21.50
C ASN A 209 -5.80 37.61 -21.42
N SER A 210 -5.42 38.07 -20.23
CA SER A 210 -4.51 39.23 -20.06
C SER A 210 -3.13 39.00 -20.70
N LYS A 211 -2.60 37.77 -20.63
CA LYS A 211 -1.35 37.42 -21.32
C LYS A 211 -1.48 37.38 -22.85
N LYS A 212 -2.65 37.01 -23.38
CA LYS A 212 -2.93 36.99 -24.83
C LYS A 212 -3.07 38.41 -25.39
N THR A 213 -3.81 39.30 -24.72
CA THR A 213 -4.02 40.68 -25.18
C THR A 213 -2.72 41.48 -25.21
N LYS A 214 -1.79 41.26 -24.26
CA LYS A 214 -0.46 41.91 -24.24
C LYS A 214 0.47 41.50 -25.39
N LYS A 215 0.18 40.40 -26.11
CA LYS A 215 1.03 39.85 -27.18
C LYS A 215 0.61 40.25 -28.61
N LEU A 216 -0.42 41.06 -28.79
CA LEU A 216 -0.86 41.55 -30.10
C LEU A 216 -0.31 42.96 -30.36
N LYS A 217 0.89 43.03 -30.94
CA LYS A 217 1.43 44.21 -31.65
C LYS A 217 1.76 43.81 -33.08
N TRP A 218 0.75 43.44 -33.87
CA TRP A 218 0.94 43.30 -35.31
C TRP A 218 0.64 44.65 -35.94
N GLY A 219 1.69 45.34 -36.35
CA GLY A 219 1.60 46.61 -37.06
C GLY A 219 0.86 46.42 -38.38
N CYS A 220 -0.37 46.92 -38.46
CA CYS A 220 -1.00 47.21 -39.74
C CYS A 220 -0.44 48.55 -40.19
N VAL A 221 0.52 48.52 -41.11
CA VAL A 221 0.90 49.68 -41.90
C VAL A 221 -0.31 50.04 -42.75
N GLN A 222 -0.99 51.11 -42.37
CA GLN A 222 -2.11 51.69 -43.10
C GLN A 222 -1.53 52.42 -44.32
N TYR A 223 -1.47 51.76 -45.47
CA TYR A 223 -1.22 52.45 -46.73
C TYR A 223 -2.47 53.26 -47.08
N VAL A 224 -2.35 54.57 -46.96
CA VAL A 224 -3.29 55.54 -47.52
C VAL A 224 -2.92 55.69 -49.00
N PHE A 225 -3.86 55.33 -49.88
CA PHE A 225 -3.81 55.62 -51.32
C PHE A 225 -4.40 57.00 -51.59
#